data_AF-A0A943RBK8-F1
#
_entry.id   AF-A0A943RBK8-F1
#
_cell.length_a   1.000
_cell.length_b   1.000
_cell.length_c   1.000
_cell.angle_alpha   90.00
_cell.angle_beta   90.00
_cell.angle_gamma   90.00
#
_symmetry.space_group_name_H-M   'P 1'
#
loop_
_entity.id
_entity.type
_entity.pdbx_description
1 polymer ?
#
loop_
_entity_poly.entity_id
_entity_poly.type
_entity_poly.pdbx_seq_one_letter_code
_entity_poly.pdbx_strand_id
1 'polypeptide(L)'
;MSELDLIGKRVVIALGGNALGTNPKELTKKVEATAHQIALMIKEGINVVVTHGNGPQVGVIDEAFTIASKDDPDTIPFVPLQDCNAMSQGYIGAQLTVALMNELKNQNIMRSVTDVVTHVVVDANDPA
;
A
#
# COMPACT_ATOMS: atom_id res chain seq x y z
N MET A 1 -24.15 0.53 2.92
CA MET A 1 -23.69 0.88 1.56
C MET A 1 -24.76 0.40 0.62
N SER A 2 -25.41 1.29 -0.11
CA SER A 2 -26.47 0.92 -1.05
C SER A 2 -25.87 0.50 -2.38
N GLU A 3 -26.54 -0.36 -3.15
CA GLU A 3 -26.10 -0.72 -4.53
C GLU A 3 -25.89 0.52 -5.41
N LEU A 4 -26.66 1.59 -5.15
CA LEU A 4 -26.54 2.89 -5.82
C LEU A 4 -25.18 3.58 -5.59
N ASP A 5 -24.50 3.33 -4.47
CA ASP A 5 -23.19 3.94 -4.17
C ASP A 5 -22.05 3.41 -5.07
N LEU A 6 -22.29 2.26 -5.73
CA LEU A 6 -21.37 1.59 -6.65
C LEU A 6 -21.76 1.77 -8.12
N ILE A 7 -22.89 2.43 -8.41
CA ILE A 7 -23.30 2.82 -9.77
C ILE A 7 -22.53 4.08 -10.14
N GLY A 8 -21.48 3.93 -10.97
CA GLY A 8 -20.63 5.03 -11.37
C GLY A 8 -19.35 4.54 -12.04
N LYS A 9 -18.56 5.48 -12.58
CA LYS A 9 -17.27 5.18 -13.20
C LYS A 9 -16.34 4.53 -12.17
N ARG A 10 -15.68 3.43 -12.53
CA ARG A 10 -14.69 2.75 -11.69
C ARG A 10 -13.30 2.87 -12.31
N VAL A 11 -12.31 3.16 -11.48
CA VAL A 11 -10.90 3.24 -11.89
C VAL A 11 -10.02 2.44 -10.94
N VAL A 12 -8.99 1.84 -11.51
CA VAL A 12 -7.89 1.22 -10.77
C VAL A 12 -6.67 2.12 -10.92
N ILE A 13 -6.09 2.54 -9.81
CA ILE A 13 -4.91 3.41 -9.78
C ILE A 13 -3.72 2.56 -9.31
N ALA A 14 -2.62 2.60 -10.08
CA ALA A 14 -1.36 1.95 -9.72
C ALA A 14 -0.32 2.99 -9.29
N LEU A 15 0.03 2.99 -8.01
CA LEU A 15 1.01 3.89 -7.43
C LEU A 15 2.41 3.29 -7.56
N GLY A 16 3.26 3.93 -8.37
CA GLY A 16 4.68 3.55 -8.50
C GLY A 16 5.56 4.09 -7.36
N GLY A 17 6.85 3.71 -7.35
CA GLY A 17 7.81 4.12 -6.33
C GLY A 17 7.97 5.63 -6.15
N ASN A 18 7.72 6.42 -7.20
CA ASN A 18 7.73 7.89 -7.12
C ASN A 18 6.67 8.45 -6.16
N ALA A 19 5.54 7.75 -6.01
CA ALA A 19 4.42 8.12 -5.15
C ALA A 19 4.58 7.64 -3.69
N LEU A 20 5.52 6.74 -3.43
CA LEU A 20 5.76 6.14 -2.11
C LEU A 20 7.07 6.57 -1.46
N GLY A 21 8.01 7.14 -2.23
CA GLY A 21 9.33 7.49 -1.69
C GLY A 21 10.17 6.27 -1.33
N THR A 22 11.36 6.52 -0.78
CA THR A 22 12.35 5.49 -0.48
C THR A 22 12.63 5.35 1.03
N ASN A 23 12.05 6.21 1.85
CA ASN A 23 12.18 6.19 3.30
C ASN A 23 10.88 6.58 4.00
N PRO A 24 10.71 6.28 5.30
CA PRO A 24 9.44 6.50 6.01
C PRO A 24 8.94 7.95 6.00
N LYS A 25 9.83 8.94 6.11
CA LYS A 25 9.44 10.36 6.14
C LYS A 25 8.93 10.81 4.77
N GLU A 26 9.58 10.37 3.70
CA GLU A 26 9.12 10.66 2.34
C GLU A 26 7.81 9.96 2.00
N LEU A 27 7.64 8.72 2.48
CA LEU A 27 6.41 7.95 2.27
C LEU A 27 5.20 8.71 2.76
N THR A 28 5.19 9.17 4.02
CA THR A 28 4.05 9.91 4.58
C THR A 28 3.72 11.13 3.73
N LYS A 29 4.70 11.97 3.41
CA LYS A 29 4.48 13.21 2.63
C LYS A 29 3.95 12.95 1.21
N LYS A 30 4.48 11.93 0.53
CA LYS A 30 4.07 11.61 -0.85
C LYS A 30 2.70 10.93 -0.91
N VAL A 31 2.41 10.12 0.10
CA VAL A 31 1.11 9.47 0.27
C VAL A 31 0.01 10.50 0.54
N GLU A 32 0.26 11.56 1.32
CA GLU A 32 -0.69 12.67 1.53
C GLU A 32 -1.08 13.37 0.22
N ALA A 33 -0.10 13.73 -0.61
CA ALA A 33 -0.37 14.37 -1.90
C ALA A 33 -1.18 13.46 -2.84
N THR A 34 -0.88 12.17 -2.82
CA THR A 34 -1.61 11.15 -3.60
C THR A 34 -3.04 10.98 -3.10
N ALA A 35 -3.22 10.90 -1.77
CA ALA A 35 -4.53 10.78 -1.14
C ALA A 35 -5.43 11.98 -1.45
N HIS A 36 -4.87 13.20 -1.48
CA HIS A 36 -5.56 14.40 -1.91
C HIS A 36 -6.22 14.24 -3.30
N GLN A 37 -5.44 13.82 -4.29
CA GLN A 37 -5.95 13.63 -5.66
C GLN A 37 -7.02 12.54 -5.73
N ILE A 38 -6.82 11.43 -5.02
CA ILE A 38 -7.79 10.32 -4.99
C ILE A 38 -9.11 10.76 -4.36
N ALA A 39 -9.08 11.53 -3.27
CA ALA A 39 -10.31 12.00 -2.63
C ALA A 39 -11.09 12.98 -3.52
N LEU A 40 -10.42 13.81 -4.33
CA LEU A 40 -11.09 14.64 -5.34
C LEU A 40 -11.84 13.78 -6.36
N MET A 41 -11.24 12.69 -6.84
CA MET A 41 -11.92 11.74 -7.74
C MET A 41 -13.14 11.09 -7.06
N ILE A 42 -13.01 10.68 -5.80
CA ILE A 42 -14.11 10.09 -5.03
C ILE A 42 -15.24 11.12 -4.84
N LYS A 43 -14.91 12.40 -4.64
CA LYS A 43 -15.89 13.50 -4.54
C LYS A 43 -16.71 13.67 -5.81
N GLU A 44 -16.12 13.39 -6.98
CA GLU A 44 -16.80 13.39 -8.28
C GLU A 44 -17.65 12.13 -8.52
N GLY A 45 -17.75 11.22 -7.54
CA GLY A 45 -18.53 9.99 -7.63
C GLY A 45 -17.79 8.83 -8.31
N ILE A 46 -16.47 8.92 -8.46
CA ILE A 46 -15.65 7.85 -9.04
C ILE A 46 -15.37 6.80 -7.96
N ASN A 47 -15.61 5.54 -8.28
CA ASN A 47 -15.21 4.41 -7.44
C ASN A 47 -13.75 4.05 -7.72
N VAL A 48 -12.90 4.15 -6.71
CA VAL A 48 -11.45 3.98 -6.85
C VAL A 48 -10.99 2.70 -6.16
N VAL A 49 -10.20 1.89 -6.87
CA VAL A 49 -9.35 0.84 -6.30
C VAL A 49 -7.91 1.33 -6.40
N VAL A 50 -7.17 1.26 -5.30
CA VAL A 50 -5.76 1.69 -5.26
C VAL A 50 -4.89 0.44 -5.15
N THR A 51 -3.85 0.39 -5.97
CA THR A 51 -2.77 -0.59 -5.92
C THR A 51 -1.45 0.15 -5.81
N HIS A 52 -0.40 -0.51 -5.33
CA HIS A 52 0.89 0.13 -5.15
C HIS A 52 2.04 -0.84 -5.40
N GLY A 53 3.19 -0.33 -5.85
CA GLY A 53 4.46 -1.05 -5.82
C GLY A 53 5.05 -1.04 -4.41
N ASN A 54 6.12 -1.80 -4.19
CA ASN A 54 6.75 -1.90 -2.87
C ASN A 54 8.28 -2.09 -2.91
N GLY A 55 8.91 -2.06 -4.09
CA GLY A 55 10.33 -2.41 -4.28
C GLY A 55 11.28 -1.82 -3.23
N PRO A 56 11.31 -0.48 -3.02
CA PRO A 56 12.14 0.11 -1.98
C PRO A 56 11.80 -0.37 -0.57
N GLN A 57 10.52 -0.52 -0.25
CA GLN A 57 10.04 -0.87 1.09
C GLN A 57 10.33 -2.33 1.43
N VAL A 58 10.04 -3.26 0.50
CA VAL A 58 10.32 -4.68 0.70
C VAL A 58 11.83 -4.94 0.74
N GLY A 59 12.62 -4.23 -0.06
CA GLY A 59 14.08 -4.33 -0.03
C GLY A 59 14.68 -3.96 1.33
N VAL A 60 14.22 -2.85 1.93
CA VAL A 60 14.68 -2.45 3.27
C VAL A 60 14.29 -3.47 4.34
N ILE A 61 13.07 -4.03 4.26
CA ILE A 61 12.60 -5.05 5.21
C ILE A 61 13.43 -6.33 5.09
N ASP A 62 13.65 -6.81 3.86
CA ASP A 62 14.42 -8.01 3.55
C ASP A 62 15.89 -7.88 3.99
N GLU A 63 16.51 -6.74 3.69
CA GLU A 63 17.88 -6.43 4.11
C GLU A 63 18.00 -6.39 5.64
N ALA A 64 17.05 -5.76 6.33
CA ALA A 64 17.05 -5.69 7.79
C ALA A 64 16.96 -7.09 8.44
N PHE A 65 16.05 -7.95 7.99
CA PHE A 65 15.95 -9.33 8.50
C PHE A 65 17.16 -10.18 8.12
N THR A 66 17.73 -9.99 6.94
CA THR A 66 18.94 -10.68 6.50
C THR A 66 20.14 -10.33 7.37
N ILE A 67 20.31 -9.06 7.73
CA ILE A 67 21.38 -8.61 8.63
C ILE A 67 21.13 -9.15 10.05
N ALA A 68 19.92 -8.96 10.56
CA ALA A 68 19.58 -9.32 11.94
C ALA A 68 19.65 -10.83 12.21
N SER A 69 19.17 -11.66 11.28
CA SER A 69 19.27 -13.12 11.40
C SER A 69 20.70 -13.66 11.29
N LYS A 70 21.63 -12.90 10.68
CA LYS A 70 23.06 -13.24 10.66
C LYS A 70 23.78 -12.80 11.93
N ASP A 71 23.35 -11.69 12.53
CA ASP A 71 23.94 -11.12 13.74
C ASP A 71 23.51 -11.89 15.01
N ASP A 72 22.24 -12.29 15.09
CA ASP A 72 21.66 -13.05 16.22
C ASP A 72 20.79 -14.21 15.73
N PRO A 73 21.39 -15.28 15.18
CA PRO A 73 20.65 -16.40 14.59
C PRO A 73 19.87 -17.24 15.61
N ASP A 74 20.24 -17.19 16.89
CA ASP A 74 19.57 -17.94 17.96
C ASP A 74 18.21 -17.30 18.34
N THR A 75 18.07 -15.99 18.10
CA THR A 75 16.87 -15.22 18.48
C THR A 75 16.06 -14.77 17.26
N ILE A 76 16.73 -14.45 16.15
CA ILE A 76 16.10 -13.83 14.97
C ILE A 76 16.09 -14.83 13.81
N PRO A 77 14.92 -15.37 13.45
CA PRO A 77 14.84 -16.32 12.35
C PRO A 77 15.07 -15.62 11.01
N PHE A 78 15.50 -16.41 10.03
CA PHE A 78 15.42 -16.00 8.63
C PHE A 78 13.95 -15.80 8.23
N VAL A 79 13.66 -14.66 7.60
CA VAL A 79 12.32 -14.33 7.10
C VAL A 79 12.35 -14.41 5.57
N PRO A 80 11.58 -15.33 4.96
CA PRO A 80 11.47 -15.42 3.51
C PRO A 80 10.95 -14.14 2.87
N LEU A 81 11.40 -13.83 1.64
CA LEU A 81 11.00 -12.62 0.92
C LEU A 81 9.47 -12.48 0.76
N GLN A 82 8.73 -13.57 0.65
CA GLN A 82 7.26 -13.56 0.59
C GLN A 82 6.61 -12.98 1.86
N ASP A 83 7.21 -13.22 3.02
CA ASP A 83 6.72 -12.70 4.30
C ASP A 83 7.12 -11.24 4.45
N CYS A 84 8.35 -10.86 4.04
CA CYS A 84 8.76 -9.46 3.91
C CYS A 84 7.81 -8.68 2.98
N ASN A 85 7.38 -9.31 1.88
CA ASN A 85 6.43 -8.74 0.94
C ASN A 85 5.06 -8.51 1.61
N ALA A 86 4.54 -9.48 2.38
CA ALA A 86 3.31 -9.32 3.15
C ALA A 86 3.41 -8.20 4.19
N MET A 87 4.53 -8.10 4.91
CA MET A 87 4.80 -7.00 5.85
C MET A 87 4.79 -5.64 5.15
N SER A 88 5.39 -5.55 3.96
CA SER A 88 5.43 -4.32 3.18
C SER A 88 4.05 -3.82 2.76
N GLN A 89 3.09 -4.72 2.51
CA GLN A 89 1.69 -4.36 2.23
C GLN A 89 1.06 -3.68 3.43
N GLY A 90 1.16 -4.29 4.62
CA GLY A 90 0.64 -3.67 5.85
C GLY A 90 1.31 -2.33 6.18
N TYR A 91 2.62 -2.22 5.93
CA TYR A 91 3.37 -0.98 6.13
C TYR A 91 2.88 0.15 5.22
N ILE A 92 2.79 -0.09 3.90
CA ILE A 92 2.37 0.93 2.92
C ILE A 92 0.86 1.20 3.05
N GLY A 93 0.07 0.13 3.14
CA GLY A 93 -1.39 0.16 3.26
C GLY A 93 -1.88 0.92 4.47
N ALA A 94 -1.21 0.80 5.62
CA ALA A 94 -1.52 1.58 6.82
C ALA A 94 -1.37 3.09 6.57
N GLN A 95 -0.26 3.51 5.94
CA GLN A 95 0.00 4.92 5.65
C GLN A 95 -1.01 5.48 4.63
N LEU A 96 -1.27 4.74 3.54
CA LEU A 96 -2.26 5.11 2.54
C LEU A 96 -3.66 5.22 3.14
N THR A 97 -4.04 4.27 4.00
CA THR A 97 -5.35 4.27 4.67
C THR A 97 -5.52 5.48 5.55
N VAL A 98 -4.53 5.82 6.38
CA VAL A 98 -4.57 7.03 7.22
C VAL A 98 -4.70 8.30 6.38
N ALA A 99 -3.88 8.44 5.34
CA ALA A 99 -3.91 9.63 4.49
C ALA A 99 -5.23 9.79 3.73
N LEU A 100 -5.75 8.70 3.16
CA LEU A 100 -7.05 8.69 2.48
C LEU A 100 -8.20 9.00 3.44
N MET A 101 -8.24 8.39 4.62
CA MET A 101 -9.28 8.69 5.61
C MET A 101 -9.25 10.15 6.05
N ASN A 102 -8.05 10.71 6.28
CA ASN A 102 -7.90 12.12 6.62
C ASN A 102 -8.43 13.02 5.52
N GLU A 103 -8.09 12.73 4.26
CA GLU A 103 -8.55 13.55 3.15
C GLU A 103 -10.06 13.42 2.89
N LEU A 104 -10.60 12.20 2.93
CA LEU A 104 -12.04 11.99 2.80
C LEU A 104 -12.80 12.78 3.87
N LYS A 105 -12.28 12.79 5.11
CA LYS A 105 -12.82 13.62 6.19
C LYS A 105 -12.71 15.12 5.87
N ASN A 106 -11.57 15.60 5.40
CA ASN A 106 -11.37 17.01 5.01
C ASN A 106 -12.34 17.46 3.90
N GLN A 107 -12.71 16.55 3.01
CA GLN A 107 -13.65 16.78 1.92
C GLN A 107 -15.12 16.55 2.30
N ASN A 108 -15.40 16.22 3.57
CA ASN A 108 -16.73 15.85 4.08
C ASN A 108 -17.35 14.63 3.36
N ILE A 109 -16.53 13.66 2.97
CA ILE A 109 -16.94 12.43 2.31
C ILE A 109 -17.05 11.31 3.36
N MET A 110 -18.25 10.77 3.53
CA MET A 110 -18.51 9.62 4.40
C MET A 110 -18.31 8.30 3.66
N ARG A 111 -17.05 7.86 3.55
CA ARG A 111 -16.69 6.53 3.01
C ARG A 111 -15.59 5.87 3.84
N SER A 112 -15.62 4.55 3.89
CA SER A 112 -14.57 3.74 4.52
C SER A 112 -13.44 3.45 3.54
N VAL A 113 -12.23 3.33 4.07
CA VAL A 113 -11.04 2.87 3.35
C VAL A 113 -10.59 1.57 3.99
N THR A 114 -10.19 0.60 3.18
CA THR A 114 -9.70 -0.70 3.67
C THR A 114 -8.50 -1.11 2.84
N ASP A 115 -7.42 -1.45 3.53
CA ASP A 115 -6.28 -2.15 2.97
C ASP A 115 -6.51 -3.65 3.07
N VAL A 116 -6.16 -4.38 2.00
CA VAL A 116 -6.44 -5.81 1.89
C VAL A 116 -5.15 -6.53 1.52
N VAL A 117 -4.67 -7.38 2.42
CA VAL A 117 -3.55 -8.28 2.13
C VAL A 117 -3.92 -9.14 0.93
N THR A 118 -3.08 -9.07 -0.10
CA THR A 118 -3.35 -9.67 -1.40
C THR A 118 -2.26 -10.67 -1.75
N HIS A 119 -2.67 -11.90 -2.03
CA HIS A 119 -1.81 -12.94 -2.61
C HIS A 119 -2.04 -13.01 -4.12
N VAL A 120 -0.96 -13.18 -4.87
CA VAL A 120 -0.97 -13.31 -6.33
C VAL A 120 -0.47 -14.70 -6.68
N VAL A 121 -1.26 -15.44 -7.46
CA VAL A 121 -0.84 -16.74 -8.02
C VAL A 121 0.11 -16.46 -9.19
N VAL A 122 1.25 -17.14 -9.18
CA VAL A 122 2.28 -17.07 -10.24
C VAL A 122 2.53 -18.46 -10.81
N ASP A 123 3.04 -18.54 -12.03
CA ASP A 123 3.46 -19.81 -12.62
C ASP A 123 4.75 -20.29 -11.94
N ALA A 124 4.78 -21.53 -11.47
CA ALA A 124 5.97 -22.14 -10.87
C ALA A 124 7.10 -22.37 -11.88
N ASN A 125 6.79 -22.33 -13.19
CA ASN A 125 7.75 -22.46 -14.28
C ASN A 125 8.08 -21.11 -14.94
N ASP A 126 7.67 -19.98 -14.34
CA ASP A 126 8.03 -18.65 -14.83
C ASP A 126 9.57 -18.50 -14.84
N PRO A 127 10.19 -17.99 -15.92
CA PRO A 127 11.65 -17.83 -16.01
C PRO A 127 12.23 -16.70 -15.16
N ALA A 128 11.39 -15.87 -14.52
CA ALA A 128 11.81 -14.75 -13.67
C ALA A 128 12.51 -15.16 -12.37
#